data_AF-A0A7W9SLU4-F1
#
_entry.id   AF-A0A7W9SLU4-F1
#
_cell.length_a   1.000
_cell.length_b   1.000
_cell.length_c   1.000
_cell.angle_alpha   90.00
_cell.angle_beta   90.00
_cell.angle_gamma   90.00
#
_symmetry.space_group_name_H-M   'P 1'
#
loop_
_entity.id
_entity.type
_entity.pdbx_description
1 polymer ?
#
loop_
_entity_poly.entity_id
_entity_poly.type
_entity_poly.pdbx_seq_one_letter_code
_entity_poly.pdbx_strand_id
1 'polypeptide(L)'
;MSLFGRNTPKKDDVLEPVAPPISLAATPVAAPAPPTPVVAVEPPKPLVAPEPPTLSADKTLDFQAIYQFAKVPTAPFTAEQTLAMLEQLPAAMPLEMKRQTVQVTLGAMGTAIGATRVSIVADADQKRTTLNQYADSQGKKTDDTVAAAESEIAELQRKIAEKENEIALAQDKQACIRNLCDSEATRLESVLSFFNEESTTAAPAPAATPLVSLTLEDSDKDDSTFSPFGLEDDEDESSDEAPLRVAA
;
A
#
# COMPACT_ATOMS: atom_id res chain seq x y z
N MET A 1 18.96 37.16 34.08
CA MET A 1 18.12 36.36 35.00
C MET A 1 17.41 35.34 34.13
N SER A 2 17.97 34.14 34.03
CA SER A 2 17.41 32.89 34.59
C SER A 2 16.02 32.59 33.98
N LEU A 3 15.81 31.53 33.20
CA LEU A 3 16.00 30.13 33.60
C LEU A 3 16.21 29.24 32.35
N PHE A 4 17.40 28.64 32.22
CA PHE A 4 17.63 27.50 31.33
C PHE A 4 17.06 26.25 32.00
N GLY A 5 15.85 25.84 31.60
CA GLY A 5 15.27 24.55 31.93
C GLY A 5 15.94 23.45 31.11
N ARG A 6 16.94 22.78 31.68
CA ARG A 6 17.53 21.56 31.12
C ARG A 6 16.52 20.43 31.28
N ASN A 7 15.79 20.13 30.21
CA ASN A 7 14.97 18.94 30.13
C ASN A 7 15.90 17.75 29.85
N THR A 8 16.06 16.87 30.83
CA THR A 8 16.83 15.62 30.68
C THR A 8 15.86 14.52 30.26
N PRO A 9 16.13 13.77 29.18
CA PRO A 9 15.31 12.62 28.84
C PRO A 9 15.53 11.53 29.89
N LYS A 10 14.42 11.14 30.53
CA LYS A 10 14.32 10.08 31.52
C LYS A 10 14.73 8.75 30.88
N LYS A 11 15.90 8.24 31.27
CA LYS A 11 16.36 6.88 30.98
C LYS A 11 15.66 5.92 31.94
N ASP A 12 14.45 5.53 31.65
CA ASP A 12 13.80 4.40 32.33
C ASP A 12 12.74 3.83 31.39
N ASP A 13 13.15 2.94 30.48
CA ASP A 13 12.33 1.76 30.18
C ASP A 13 13.23 0.69 29.55
N VAL A 14 13.59 -0.25 30.42
CA VAL A 14 14.34 -1.45 30.12
C VAL A 14 13.42 -2.34 29.30
N LEU A 15 13.76 -2.52 28.02
CA LEU A 15 13.18 -3.57 27.18
C LEU A 15 13.51 -4.93 27.80
N GLU A 16 12.63 -5.42 28.68
CA GLU A 16 12.55 -6.84 28.98
C GLU A 16 12.18 -7.60 27.70
N PRO A 17 12.92 -8.65 27.32
CA PRO A 17 12.54 -9.49 26.20
C PRO A 17 11.30 -10.31 26.59
N VAL A 18 10.13 -9.88 26.13
CA VAL A 18 8.88 -10.65 26.25
C VAL A 18 9.02 -11.94 25.45
N ALA A 19 9.28 -13.03 26.15
CA ALA A 19 9.26 -14.37 25.60
C ALA A 19 7.85 -14.69 25.03
N PRO A 20 7.74 -15.38 23.88
CA PRO A 20 6.45 -15.83 23.38
C PRO A 20 5.85 -16.86 24.35
N PRO A 21 4.55 -16.78 24.69
CA PRO A 21 3.90 -17.83 25.46
C PRO A 21 3.89 -19.13 24.66
N ILE A 22 4.64 -20.11 25.15
CA ILE A 22 4.60 -21.50 24.71
C ILE A 22 3.19 -22.01 24.99
N SER A 23 2.37 -22.15 23.94
CA SER A 23 1.03 -22.72 24.03
C SER A 23 1.16 -24.24 24.26
N LEU A 24 1.09 -24.62 25.53
CA LEU A 24 1.12 -26.00 26.00
C LEU A 24 -0.24 -26.67 25.80
N ALA A 25 -0.20 -27.76 25.04
CA ALA A 25 -0.95 -29.00 25.24
C ALA A 25 -2.50 -28.93 25.21
N ALA A 26 -3.01 -29.50 24.12
CA ALA A 26 -4.34 -30.08 24.01
C ALA A 26 -4.62 -31.08 25.16
N THR A 27 -5.78 -30.92 25.80
CA THR A 27 -6.44 -31.99 26.57
C THR A 27 -7.66 -32.47 25.76
N PRO A 28 -7.65 -33.70 25.23
CA PRO A 28 -8.84 -34.30 24.62
C PRO A 28 -9.76 -34.80 25.75
N VAL A 29 -10.82 -34.04 26.04
CA VAL A 29 -11.90 -34.49 26.92
C VAL A 29 -12.78 -35.49 26.16
N ALA A 30 -12.91 -36.68 26.74
CA ALA A 30 -13.64 -37.81 26.21
C ALA A 30 -15.14 -37.53 26.02
N ALA A 31 -15.67 -38.05 24.92
CA ALA A 31 -17.04 -37.90 24.45
C ALA A 31 -18.06 -38.72 25.29
N PRO A 32 -19.17 -38.11 25.74
CA PRO A 32 -20.35 -38.84 26.22
C PRO A 32 -21.19 -39.40 25.05
N ALA A 33 -21.82 -40.55 25.30
CA ALA A 33 -22.56 -41.40 24.37
C ALA A 33 -23.72 -40.69 23.62
N PRO A 34 -24.07 -41.19 22.41
CA PRO A 34 -25.05 -40.55 21.53
C PRO A 34 -26.49 -40.72 22.03
N PRO A 35 -27.27 -39.63 22.16
CA PRO A 35 -28.72 -39.71 22.26
C PRO A 35 -29.36 -40.06 20.90
N THR A 36 -30.45 -40.80 20.98
CA THR A 36 -31.37 -41.26 19.92
C THR A 36 -31.66 -40.24 18.80
N PRO A 37 -31.84 -40.68 17.53
CA PRO A 37 -32.11 -39.81 16.40
C PRO A 37 -33.52 -39.20 16.51
N VAL A 38 -33.58 -37.97 17.03
CA VAL A 38 -34.73 -37.09 16.83
C VAL A 38 -34.70 -36.67 15.36
N VAL A 39 -35.79 -36.88 14.63
CA VAL A 39 -35.95 -36.42 13.25
C VAL A 39 -35.71 -34.91 13.22
N ALA A 40 -34.50 -34.52 12.83
CA ALA A 40 -34.07 -33.14 12.75
C ALA A 40 -34.83 -32.49 11.61
N VAL A 41 -35.82 -31.67 11.96
CA VAL A 41 -36.40 -30.69 11.04
C VAL A 41 -35.23 -29.80 10.62
N GLU A 42 -34.76 -29.99 9.38
CA GLU A 42 -33.66 -29.22 8.80
C GLU A 42 -34.00 -27.73 8.95
N PRO A 43 -33.24 -26.96 9.76
CA PRO A 43 -33.53 -25.55 9.95
C PRO A 43 -33.48 -24.86 8.58
N PRO A 44 -34.47 -24.00 8.26
CA PRO A 44 -34.54 -23.36 6.95
C PRO A 44 -33.20 -22.68 6.66
N LYS A 45 -32.54 -23.12 5.58
CA LYS A 45 -31.26 -22.59 5.12
C LYS A 45 -31.37 -21.06 5.10
N PRO A 46 -30.56 -20.33 5.88
CA PRO A 46 -30.65 -18.87 5.93
C PRO A 46 -30.53 -18.35 4.50
N LEU A 47 -31.48 -17.51 4.08
CA LEU A 47 -31.40 -16.82 2.79
C LEU A 47 -30.10 -16.02 2.81
N VAL A 48 -29.13 -16.49 2.02
CA VAL A 48 -27.86 -15.80 1.80
C VAL A 48 -28.21 -14.43 1.24
N ALA A 49 -27.82 -13.37 1.95
CA ALA A 49 -28.02 -12.02 1.46
C ALA A 49 -27.29 -11.89 0.10
N PRO A 50 -27.92 -11.26 -0.90
CA PRO A 50 -27.28 -11.09 -2.21
C PRO A 50 -25.96 -10.34 -2.03
N GLU A 51 -24.87 -10.95 -2.48
CA GLU A 51 -23.56 -10.33 -2.48
C GLU A 51 -23.57 -9.08 -3.37
N PRO A 52 -22.81 -8.03 -3.00
CA PRO A 52 -22.72 -6.84 -3.83
C PRO A 52 -22.13 -7.22 -5.19
N PRO A 53 -22.69 -6.70 -6.30
CA PRO A 53 -22.18 -7.01 -7.64
C PRO A 53 -20.74 -6.52 -7.76
N THR A 54 -19.84 -7.44 -8.10
CA THR A 54 -18.42 -7.19 -8.33
C THR A 54 -18.11 -7.15 -9.82
N LEU A 55 -17.07 -6.42 -10.19
CA LEU A 55 -16.57 -6.40 -11.56
C LEU A 55 -16.03 -7.80 -11.90
N SER A 56 -16.50 -8.39 -13.01
CA SER A 56 -15.98 -9.68 -13.47
C SER A 56 -14.52 -9.54 -13.93
N ALA A 57 -13.78 -10.65 -14.01
CA ALA A 57 -12.39 -10.65 -14.47
C ALA A 57 -12.23 -10.01 -15.87
N ASP A 58 -13.26 -10.13 -16.72
CA ASP A 58 -13.31 -9.56 -18.07
C ASP A 58 -13.60 -8.04 -18.09
N LYS A 59 -13.62 -7.38 -16.94
CA LYS A 59 -14.00 -5.97 -16.77
C LYS A 59 -15.42 -5.64 -17.24
N THR A 60 -16.28 -6.66 -17.32
CA THR A 60 -17.70 -6.50 -17.61
C THR A 60 -18.49 -6.36 -16.31
N LEU A 61 -19.51 -5.50 -16.33
CA LEU A 61 -20.46 -5.35 -15.23
C LEU A 61 -21.75 -6.10 -15.57
N ASP A 62 -22.23 -6.92 -14.63
CA ASP A 62 -23.56 -7.50 -14.72
C ASP A 62 -24.60 -6.48 -14.20
N PHE A 63 -25.20 -5.74 -15.14
CA PHE A 63 -26.23 -4.76 -14.82
C PHE A 63 -27.48 -5.39 -14.19
N GLN A 64 -27.79 -6.65 -14.53
CA GLN A 64 -28.94 -7.35 -13.97
C GLN A 64 -28.74 -7.61 -12.47
N ALA A 65 -27.53 -8.00 -12.07
CA ALA A 65 -27.17 -8.13 -10.66
C ALA A 65 -27.26 -6.78 -9.92
N ILE A 66 -26.86 -5.67 -10.54
CA ILE A 66 -26.99 -4.32 -9.97
C ILE A 66 -28.47 -3.97 -9.72
N TYR A 67 -29.35 -4.25 -10.69
CA TYR A 67 -30.79 -3.97 -10.52
C TYR A 67 -31.43 -4.83 -9.44
N GLN A 68 -31.05 -6.11 -9.34
CA GLN A 68 -31.52 -7.00 -8.28
C GLN A 68 -31.04 -6.56 -6.89
N PHE A 69 -29.76 -6.18 -6.79
CA PHE A 69 -29.18 -5.67 -5.55
C PHE A 69 -29.88 -4.39 -5.07
N ALA A 70 -30.17 -3.48 -5.99
CA ALA A 70 -30.92 -2.25 -5.72
C ALA A 70 -32.44 -2.46 -5.56
N LYS A 71 -32.93 -3.70 -5.69
CA LYS A 71 -34.34 -4.07 -5.59
C LYS A 71 -35.24 -3.25 -6.53
N VAL A 72 -34.74 -2.97 -7.74
CA VAL A 72 -35.52 -2.28 -8.76
C VAL A 72 -36.68 -3.20 -9.18
N PRO A 73 -37.94 -2.75 -9.08
CA PRO A 73 -39.08 -3.54 -9.52
C PRO A 73 -38.94 -3.95 -10.97
N THR A 74 -39.13 -5.23 -11.26
CA THR A 74 -39.05 -5.73 -12.64
C THR A 74 -40.37 -5.46 -13.35
N ALA A 75 -40.33 -4.59 -14.37
CA ALA A 75 -41.47 -4.38 -15.25
C ALA A 75 -41.73 -5.62 -16.14
N PRO A 76 -43.00 -5.90 -16.50
CA PRO A 76 -43.33 -7.03 -17.39
C PRO A 76 -42.72 -6.90 -18.79
N PHE A 77 -42.49 -5.66 -19.23
CA PHE A 77 -41.73 -5.34 -20.42
C PHE A 77 -40.74 -4.23 -20.09
N THR A 78 -39.45 -4.54 -20.21
CA THR A 78 -38.37 -3.69 -19.69
C THR A 78 -37.83 -2.72 -20.73
N ALA A 79 -37.14 -1.67 -20.27
CA ALA A 79 -36.39 -0.77 -21.12
C ALA A 79 -35.35 -1.50 -21.98
N GLU A 80 -34.68 -2.53 -21.44
CA GLU A 80 -33.68 -3.33 -22.16
C GLU A 80 -34.30 -4.11 -23.33
N GLN A 81 -35.49 -4.69 -23.13
CA GLN A 81 -36.22 -5.36 -24.21
C GLN A 81 -36.64 -4.36 -25.29
N THR A 82 -37.00 -3.13 -24.90
CA THR A 82 -37.32 -2.06 -25.86
C THR A 82 -36.07 -1.63 -26.64
N LEU A 83 -34.91 -1.57 -25.98
CA LEU A 83 -33.63 -1.27 -26.61
C LEU A 83 -33.23 -2.36 -27.59
N ALA A 84 -33.33 -3.64 -27.20
CA ALA A 84 -33.09 -4.78 -28.10
C ALA A 84 -34.02 -4.75 -29.33
N MET A 85 -35.28 -4.36 -29.15
CA MET A 85 -36.22 -4.18 -30.27
C MET A 85 -35.79 -3.03 -31.20
N LEU A 86 -35.27 -1.93 -30.66
CA LEU A 86 -34.74 -0.81 -31.45
C LEU A 86 -33.50 -1.20 -32.25
N GLU A 87 -32.63 -2.04 -31.69
CA GLU A 87 -31.43 -2.55 -32.36
C GLU A 87 -31.74 -3.49 -33.53
N GLN A 88 -32.88 -4.20 -33.46
CA GLN A 88 -33.36 -5.04 -34.56
C GLN A 88 -33.88 -4.22 -35.76
N LEU A 89 -34.18 -2.93 -35.58
CA LEU A 89 -34.61 -2.06 -36.68
C LEU A 89 -33.42 -1.62 -37.55
N PRO A 90 -33.57 -1.54 -38.89
CA PRO A 90 -32.49 -1.13 -39.78
C PRO A 90 -31.85 0.19 -39.36
N ALA A 91 -30.51 0.24 -39.31
CA ALA A 91 -29.76 1.44 -38.93
C ALA A 91 -30.06 2.64 -39.84
N ALA A 92 -30.29 2.39 -41.14
CA ALA A 92 -30.59 3.40 -42.16
C ALA A 92 -32.01 4.00 -42.08
N MET A 93 -32.90 3.45 -41.24
CA MET A 93 -34.27 3.94 -41.12
C MET A 93 -34.30 5.31 -40.40
N PRO A 94 -35.04 6.31 -40.92
CA PRO A 94 -35.21 7.60 -40.24
C PRO A 94 -35.73 7.42 -38.81
N LEU A 95 -35.22 8.23 -37.89
CA LEU A 95 -35.54 8.11 -36.46
C LEU A 95 -37.04 8.26 -36.17
N GLU A 96 -37.74 9.11 -36.94
CA GLU A 96 -39.19 9.26 -36.83
C GLU A 96 -39.95 7.98 -37.18
N MET A 97 -39.53 7.28 -38.25
CA MET A 97 -40.12 5.99 -38.60
C MET A 97 -39.83 4.93 -37.52
N LYS A 98 -38.62 4.91 -36.95
CA LYS A 98 -38.30 4.01 -35.82
C LYS A 98 -39.23 4.24 -34.64
N ARG A 99 -39.47 5.51 -34.26
CA ARG A 99 -40.41 5.87 -33.18
C ARG A 99 -41.82 5.38 -33.49
N GLN A 100 -42.30 5.61 -34.71
CA GLN A 100 -43.63 5.20 -35.12
C GLN A 100 -43.78 3.67 -35.11
N THR A 101 -42.80 2.94 -35.63
CA THR A 101 -42.78 1.46 -35.59
C THR A 101 -42.83 0.95 -34.15
N VAL A 102 -41.97 1.47 -33.27
CA VAL A 102 -41.97 1.09 -31.84
C VAL A 102 -43.30 1.43 -31.17
N GLN A 103 -43.88 2.60 -31.46
CA GLN A 103 -45.16 3.01 -30.89
C GLN A 103 -46.31 2.10 -31.34
N VAL A 104 -46.35 1.71 -32.61
CA VAL A 104 -47.37 0.79 -33.14
C VAL A 104 -47.19 -0.60 -32.54
N THR A 105 -45.96 -1.13 -32.47
CA THR A 105 -45.68 -2.44 -31.87
C THR A 105 -46.04 -2.47 -30.39
N LEU A 106 -45.65 -1.44 -29.63
CA LEU A 106 -46.03 -1.30 -28.22
C LEU A 106 -47.53 -1.12 -28.05
N GLY A 107 -48.21 -0.41 -28.94
CA GLY A 107 -49.68 -0.29 -28.92
C GLY A 107 -50.38 -1.63 -29.14
N ALA A 108 -49.85 -2.46 -30.04
CA ALA A 108 -50.40 -3.78 -30.35
C ALA A 108 -50.15 -4.80 -29.23
N MET A 109 -48.97 -4.79 -28.60
CA MET A 109 -48.60 -5.73 -27.53
C MET A 109 -49.02 -5.26 -26.14
N GLY A 110 -49.04 -3.94 -25.92
CA GLY A 110 -49.07 -3.32 -24.60
C GLY A 110 -50.33 -3.59 -23.79
N THR A 111 -51.47 -3.80 -24.45
CA THR A 111 -52.74 -4.15 -23.76
C THR A 111 -52.73 -5.57 -23.20
N ALA A 112 -51.98 -6.49 -23.82
CA ALA A 112 -51.92 -7.89 -23.39
C ALA A 112 -50.91 -8.11 -22.25
N ILE A 113 -49.77 -7.41 -22.29
CA ILE A 113 -48.66 -7.59 -21.32
C ILE A 113 -48.55 -6.46 -20.30
N GLY A 114 -49.42 -5.45 -20.38
CA GLY A 114 -49.37 -4.26 -19.52
C GLY A 114 -48.20 -3.31 -19.83
N ALA A 115 -47.53 -3.49 -20.98
CA ALA A 115 -46.43 -2.62 -21.42
C ALA A 115 -46.98 -1.31 -21.96
N THR A 116 -47.04 -0.30 -21.11
CA THR A 116 -47.36 1.06 -21.52
C THR A 116 -46.07 1.85 -21.75
N ARG A 117 -46.11 2.84 -22.66
CA ARG A 117 -45.00 3.79 -22.84
C ARG A 117 -44.56 4.40 -21.50
N VAL A 118 -45.52 4.73 -20.65
CA VAL A 118 -45.28 5.30 -19.32
C VAL A 118 -44.50 4.33 -18.44
N SER A 119 -44.88 3.05 -18.39
CA SER A 119 -44.16 2.03 -17.61
C SER A 119 -42.72 1.80 -18.08
N ILE A 120 -42.46 1.84 -19.40
CA ILE A 120 -41.12 1.65 -19.96
C ILE A 120 -40.22 2.84 -19.63
N VAL A 121 -40.75 4.07 -19.74
CA VAL A 121 -40.00 5.28 -19.38
C VAL A 121 -39.69 5.29 -17.88
N ALA A 122 -40.67 4.92 -17.04
CA ALA A 122 -40.45 4.81 -15.59
C ALA A 122 -39.39 3.75 -15.24
N ASP A 123 -39.39 2.58 -15.88
CA ASP A 123 -38.34 1.55 -15.72
C ASP A 123 -36.96 2.08 -16.11
N ALA A 124 -36.86 2.78 -17.25
CA ALA A 124 -35.60 3.36 -17.73
C ALA A 124 -35.06 4.44 -16.76
N ASP A 125 -35.92 5.35 -16.30
CA ASP A 125 -35.53 6.41 -15.36
C ASP A 125 -35.09 5.83 -14.01
N GLN A 126 -35.78 4.79 -13.53
CA GLN A 126 -35.42 4.12 -12.29
C GLN A 126 -34.06 3.40 -12.43
N LYS A 127 -33.86 2.62 -13.49
CA LYS A 127 -32.58 1.96 -13.77
C LYS A 127 -31.43 2.95 -13.90
N ARG A 128 -31.64 4.06 -14.62
CA ARG A 128 -30.61 5.12 -14.74
C ARG A 128 -30.26 5.72 -13.39
N THR A 129 -31.27 6.00 -12.56
CA THR A 129 -31.05 6.54 -11.21
C THR A 129 -30.26 5.55 -10.35
N THR A 130 -30.62 4.26 -10.40
CA THR A 130 -29.90 3.19 -9.71
C THR A 130 -28.45 3.06 -10.17
N LEU A 131 -28.18 3.12 -11.48
CA LEU A 131 -26.82 3.05 -12.01
C LEU A 131 -25.97 4.22 -11.55
N ASN A 132 -26.52 5.44 -11.55
CA ASN A 132 -25.82 6.62 -11.03
C ASN A 132 -25.50 6.47 -9.54
N GLN A 133 -26.46 6.06 -8.73
CA GLN A 133 -26.24 5.81 -7.30
C GLN A 133 -25.18 4.72 -7.05
N TYR A 134 -25.19 3.66 -7.85
CA TYR A 134 -24.18 2.62 -7.76
C TYR A 134 -22.79 3.18 -8.10
N ALA A 135 -22.66 3.92 -9.21
CA ALA A 135 -21.40 4.55 -9.60
C ALA A 135 -20.88 5.51 -8.52
N ASP A 136 -21.74 6.38 -7.98
CA ASP A 136 -21.39 7.30 -6.88
C ASP A 136 -20.92 6.54 -5.64
N SER A 137 -21.57 5.43 -5.30
CA SER A 137 -21.19 4.61 -4.14
C SER A 137 -19.83 3.93 -4.34
N GLN A 138 -19.51 3.49 -5.56
CA GLN A 138 -18.21 2.90 -5.88
C GLN A 138 -17.11 3.96 -5.92
N GLY A 139 -17.42 5.16 -6.43
CA GLY A 139 -16.53 6.33 -6.35
C GLY A 139 -16.13 6.62 -4.92
N LYS A 140 -17.12 6.80 -4.02
CA LYS A 140 -16.85 7.04 -2.58
C LYS A 140 -16.00 5.95 -1.93
N LYS A 141 -16.29 4.67 -2.18
CA LYS A 141 -15.47 3.57 -1.64
C LYS A 141 -14.03 3.62 -2.14
N THR A 142 -13.85 3.98 -3.41
CA THR A 142 -12.53 4.13 -4.01
C THR A 142 -11.80 5.30 -3.36
N ASP A 143 -12.45 6.45 -3.22
CA ASP A 143 -11.90 7.64 -2.56
C ASP A 143 -11.52 7.36 -1.10
N ASP A 144 -12.37 6.67 -0.34
CA ASP A 144 -12.10 6.26 1.03
C ASP A 144 -10.87 5.33 1.11
N THR A 145 -10.74 4.41 0.16
CA THR A 145 -9.61 3.47 0.10
C THR A 145 -8.31 4.20 -0.26
N VAL A 146 -8.37 5.13 -1.21
CA VAL A 146 -7.22 5.97 -1.59
C VAL A 146 -6.78 6.83 -0.41
N ALA A 147 -7.70 7.52 0.25
CA ALA A 147 -7.39 8.36 1.42
C ALA A 147 -6.77 7.54 2.57
N ALA A 148 -7.27 6.32 2.82
CA ALA A 148 -6.69 5.43 3.82
C ALA A 148 -5.26 5.01 3.46
N ALA A 149 -5.02 4.64 2.19
CA ALA A 149 -3.69 4.27 1.71
C ALA A 149 -2.70 5.45 1.76
N GLU A 150 -3.13 6.65 1.37
CA GLU A 150 -2.30 7.87 1.46
C GLU A 150 -1.92 8.19 2.91
N SER A 151 -2.86 8.04 3.85
CA SER A 151 -2.57 8.21 5.28
C SER A 151 -1.55 7.18 5.78
N GLU A 152 -1.64 5.93 5.34
CA GLU A 152 -0.68 4.87 5.72
C GLU A 152 0.72 5.16 5.14
N ILE A 153 0.79 5.60 3.87
CA ILE A 153 2.06 6.02 3.25
C ILE A 153 2.71 7.15 4.04
N ALA A 154 1.94 8.18 4.42
CA ALA A 154 2.45 9.30 5.21
C ALA A 154 2.99 8.84 6.59
N GLU A 155 2.32 7.90 7.24
CA GLU A 155 2.80 7.33 8.50
C GLU A 155 4.12 6.56 8.32
N LEU A 156 4.21 5.74 7.27
CA LEU A 156 5.41 4.98 6.95
C LEU A 156 6.60 5.89 6.61
N GLN A 157 6.38 6.95 5.84
CA GLN A 157 7.41 7.95 5.52
C GLN A 157 7.95 8.62 6.79
N ARG A 158 7.08 8.96 7.75
CA ARG A 158 7.52 9.50 9.05
C ARG A 158 8.40 8.50 9.81
N LYS A 159 8.05 7.20 9.81
CA LYS A 159 8.85 6.16 10.47
C LYS A 159 10.21 5.97 9.79
N ILE A 160 10.27 6.07 8.46
CA ILE A 160 11.53 6.01 7.71
C ILE A 160 12.44 7.16 8.14
N ALA A 161 11.94 8.40 8.14
CA ALA A 161 12.72 9.57 8.55
C ALA A 161 13.22 9.46 10.01
N GLU A 162 12.39 8.93 10.92
CA GLU A 162 12.81 8.66 12.29
C GLU A 162 13.96 7.65 12.36
N LYS A 163 13.88 6.56 11.60
CA LYS A 163 14.94 5.54 11.54
C LYS A 163 16.22 6.03 10.86
N GLU A 164 16.12 6.85 9.84
CA GLU A 164 17.28 7.49 9.22
C GLU A 164 18.02 8.39 10.22
N ASN A 165 17.29 9.16 11.02
CA ASN A 165 17.87 9.96 12.09
C ASN A 165 18.53 9.10 13.19
N GLU A 166 17.88 8.00 13.60
CA GLU A 166 18.49 7.04 14.54
C GLU A 166 19.81 6.46 13.99
N ILE A 167 19.86 6.10 12.70
CA ILE A 167 21.05 5.60 12.03
C ILE A 167 22.16 6.66 12.01
N ALA A 168 21.84 7.90 11.62
CA ALA A 168 22.79 9.00 11.59
C ALA A 168 23.43 9.24 12.97
N LEU A 169 22.61 9.29 14.03
CA LEU A 169 23.11 9.42 15.41
C LEU A 169 24.00 8.26 15.84
N ALA A 170 23.68 7.03 15.43
CA ALA A 170 24.50 5.86 15.72
C ALA A 170 25.86 5.92 15.00
N GLN A 171 25.88 6.34 13.74
CA GLN A 171 27.10 6.54 12.95
C GLN A 171 28.00 7.63 13.56
N ASP A 172 27.42 8.78 13.91
CA ASP A 172 28.14 9.88 14.57
C ASP A 172 28.79 9.42 15.89
N LYS A 173 28.03 8.66 16.69
CA LYS A 173 28.53 8.09 17.94
C LYS A 173 29.68 7.12 17.68
N GLN A 174 29.55 6.25 16.68
CA GLN A 174 30.62 5.30 16.31
C GLN A 174 31.88 6.04 15.87
N ALA A 175 31.75 7.05 15.01
CA ALA A 175 32.85 7.88 14.55
C ALA A 175 33.55 8.59 15.72
N CYS A 176 32.77 9.15 16.66
CA CYS A 176 33.28 9.79 17.87
C CYS A 176 34.10 8.81 18.74
N ILE A 177 33.57 7.61 19.00
CA ILE A 177 34.28 6.58 19.78
C ILE A 177 35.58 6.18 19.08
N ARG A 178 35.54 5.95 17.77
CA ARG A 178 36.72 5.60 16.97
C ARG A 178 37.81 6.67 17.09
N ASN A 179 37.46 7.93 16.91
CA ASN A 179 38.40 9.05 17.01
C ASN A 179 39.04 9.15 18.41
N LEU A 180 38.26 8.88 19.47
CA LEU A 180 38.79 8.83 20.84
C LEU A 180 39.79 7.68 21.03
N CYS A 181 39.49 6.49 20.50
CA CYS A 181 40.39 5.34 20.55
C CYS A 181 41.68 5.58 19.77
N ASP A 182 41.59 6.13 18.55
CA ASP A 182 42.74 6.43 17.71
C ASP A 182 43.67 7.48 18.35
N SER A 183 43.09 8.49 19.01
CA SER A 183 43.81 9.50 19.78
C SER A 183 44.58 8.90 20.96
N GLU A 184 43.94 8.02 21.74
CA GLU A 184 44.62 7.35 22.85
C GLU A 184 45.69 6.38 22.37
N ALA A 185 45.44 5.63 21.28
CA ALA A 185 46.43 4.75 20.66
C ALA A 185 47.70 5.53 20.25
N THR A 186 47.52 6.70 19.63
CA THR A 186 48.62 7.61 19.27
C THR A 186 49.42 8.08 20.50
N ARG A 187 48.72 8.36 21.61
CA ARG A 187 49.36 8.73 22.88
C ARG A 187 50.20 7.57 23.44
N LEU A 188 49.68 6.34 23.40
CA LEU A 188 50.39 5.16 23.88
C LEU A 188 51.61 4.84 23.00
N GLU A 189 51.50 4.99 21.68
CA GLU A 189 52.63 4.83 20.75
C GLU A 189 53.78 5.79 21.09
N SER A 190 53.46 7.04 21.46
CA SER A 190 54.46 8.03 21.87
C SER A 190 55.23 7.62 23.14
N VAL A 191 54.58 6.87 24.04
CA VAL A 191 55.24 6.31 25.23
C VAL A 191 56.14 5.13 24.84
N LEU A 192 55.67 4.26 23.95
CA LEU A 192 56.46 3.13 23.46
C LEU A 192 57.70 3.61 22.69
N SER A 193 57.56 4.62 21.84
CA SER A 193 58.69 5.19 21.08
C SER A 193 59.76 5.77 22.02
N PHE A 194 59.36 6.47 23.09
CA PHE A 194 60.27 7.01 24.10
C PHE A 194 61.17 5.93 24.72
N PHE A 195 60.61 4.78 25.12
CA PHE A 195 61.38 3.69 25.71
C PHE A 195 62.27 2.95 24.69
N ASN A 196 61.86 2.89 23.42
CA ASN A 196 62.64 2.24 22.37
C ASN A 196 63.88 3.06 21.99
N GLU A 197 63.77 4.40 21.92
CA GLU A 197 64.89 5.28 21.58
C GLU A 197 66.01 5.26 22.65
N GLU A 198 65.64 5.16 23.94
CA GLU A 198 66.61 5.15 25.05
C GLU A 198 67.49 3.88 25.05
N SER A 199 66.98 2.76 24.52
CA SER A 199 67.71 1.49 24.44
C SER A 199 68.82 1.45 23.38
N THR A 200 68.86 2.40 22.43
CA THR A 200 69.83 2.39 21.32
C THR A 200 71.14 3.15 21.64
N THR A 201 71.22 3.83 22.79
CA THR A 201 72.42 4.60 23.19
C THR A 201 73.43 3.77 24.02
N ALA A 202 73.15 2.49 24.31
CA ALA A 202 74.05 1.61 25.05
C ALA A 202 74.93 0.75 24.10
N ALA A 203 76.15 1.25 23.88
CA ALA A 203 77.35 0.57 23.37
C ALA A 203 77.43 0.24 21.85
N PRO A 204 78.42 0.80 21.12
CA PRO A 204 78.76 0.36 19.77
C PRO A 204 79.40 -1.04 19.83
N ALA A 205 78.62 -2.08 19.55
CA ALA A 205 79.17 -3.40 19.25
C ALA A 205 79.53 -3.48 17.74
N PRO A 206 80.68 -4.08 17.39
CA PRO A 206 81.29 -3.97 16.07
C PRO A 206 80.52 -4.74 14.98
N ALA A 207 80.30 -4.02 13.88
CA ALA A 207 80.09 -4.48 12.50
C ALA A 207 79.90 -5.99 12.29
N ALA A 208 78.64 -6.41 12.14
CA ALA A 208 78.29 -7.65 11.46
C ALA A 208 77.31 -7.34 10.31
N THR A 209 77.84 -7.61 9.12
CA THR A 209 77.36 -7.58 7.73
C THR A 209 75.84 -7.74 7.50
N PRO A 210 75.24 -6.97 6.57
CA PRO A 210 73.83 -7.09 6.20
C PRO A 210 73.64 -8.24 5.19
N LEU A 211 72.60 -9.06 5.38
CA LEU A 211 72.19 -10.01 4.36
C LEU A 211 70.66 -10.19 4.31
N VAL A 212 70.15 -9.92 3.10
CA VAL A 212 68.92 -10.42 2.47
C VAL A 212 67.60 -9.72 2.78
N SER A 213 67.29 -8.82 1.86
CA SER A 213 65.99 -8.46 1.29
C SER A 213 64.95 -9.60 1.24
N LEU A 214 63.79 -9.38 1.85
CA LEU A 214 62.54 -10.05 1.47
C LEU A 214 61.49 -8.97 1.21
N THR A 215 61.45 -8.54 -0.05
CA THR A 215 60.32 -7.84 -0.67
C THR A 215 59.12 -8.77 -0.67
N LEU A 216 58.16 -8.51 0.21
CA LEU A 216 56.82 -9.08 0.13
C LEU A 216 55.97 -8.10 -0.69
N GLU A 217 55.98 -8.32 -2.01
CA GLU A 217 54.94 -7.87 -2.92
C GLU A 217 53.72 -8.79 -2.74
N ASP A 218 52.65 -8.30 -2.13
CA ASP A 218 51.29 -8.82 -2.30
C ASP A 218 50.40 -7.55 -2.28
N SER A 219 49.84 -7.13 -3.41
CA SER A 219 48.52 -7.60 -3.88
C SER A 219 47.58 -7.69 -2.67
N ASP A 220 46.68 -6.75 -2.46
CA ASP A 220 45.49 -6.68 -3.28
C ASP A 220 45.00 -5.26 -3.52
N LYS A 221 44.85 -4.99 -4.81
CA LYS A 221 44.14 -3.88 -5.39
C LYS A 221 42.66 -4.26 -5.42
N ASP A 222 41.99 -4.23 -4.27
CA ASP A 222 40.52 -4.21 -4.26
C ASP A 222 40.04 -2.79 -4.51
N ASP A 223 40.12 -2.45 -5.80
CA ASP A 223 39.36 -1.40 -6.48
C ASP A 223 37.88 -1.81 -6.50
N SER A 224 37.27 -1.92 -5.32
CA SER A 224 35.82 -1.88 -5.18
C SER A 224 35.43 -0.43 -4.94
N THR A 225 35.63 0.39 -5.98
CA THR A 225 34.88 1.63 -6.19
C THR A 225 33.41 1.24 -6.41
N PHE A 226 32.76 0.79 -5.34
CA PHE A 226 31.33 0.65 -5.27
C PHE A 226 30.79 2.07 -5.23
N SER A 227 30.50 2.63 -6.39
CA SER A 227 29.70 3.85 -6.54
C SER A 227 28.28 3.51 -6.06
N PRO A 228 27.90 3.82 -4.80
CA PRO A 228 26.54 3.57 -4.36
C PRO A 228 25.74 4.74 -4.91
N PHE A 229 24.95 4.48 -5.95
CA PHE A 229 23.95 5.40 -6.46
C PHE A 229 24.53 6.71 -7.02
N GLY A 230 24.61 6.77 -8.34
CA GLY A 230 24.30 8.02 -9.01
C GLY A 230 22.89 8.43 -8.59
N LEU A 231 22.79 9.28 -7.57
CA LEU A 231 21.86 10.39 -7.65
C LEU A 231 22.35 11.18 -8.84
N GLU A 232 21.77 10.88 -10.00
CA GLU A 232 21.66 11.89 -11.04
C GLU A 232 20.95 13.05 -10.35
N ASP A 233 21.71 14.12 -10.11
CA ASP A 233 21.16 15.44 -9.85
C ASP A 233 20.17 15.71 -10.98
N ASP A 234 18.90 15.38 -10.75
CA ASP A 234 17.77 15.96 -11.45
C ASP A 234 17.97 17.47 -11.27
N GLU A 235 18.55 18.10 -12.28
CA GLU A 235 18.62 19.54 -12.35
C GLU A 235 17.20 20.05 -12.14
N ASP A 236 17.02 20.70 -10.99
CA ASP A 236 15.91 21.59 -10.68
C ASP A 236 15.79 22.58 -11.85
N GLU A 237 15.08 22.18 -12.90
CA GLU A 237 14.49 23.08 -13.88
C GLU A 237 13.34 23.77 -13.15
N SER A 238 13.74 24.70 -12.28
CA SER A 238 12.96 25.72 -11.61
C SER A 238 12.23 26.54 -12.68
N SER A 239 11.15 25.95 -13.20
CA SER A 239 10.13 26.65 -13.97
C SER A 239 9.41 27.57 -13.00
N ASP A 240 9.97 28.77 -12.91
CA ASP A 240 9.44 29.99 -12.31
C ASP A 240 8.12 30.33 -13.04
N GLU A 241 7.06 29.57 -12.77
CA GLU A 241 5.72 29.83 -13.28
C GLU A 241 5.05 30.86 -12.36
N ALA A 242 5.30 32.14 -12.68
CA ALA A 242 4.67 33.27 -12.01
C ALA A 242 3.13 33.19 -12.11
N PRO A 243 2.38 33.30 -10.99
CA PRO A 243 0.93 33.31 -11.05
C PRO A 243 0.44 34.64 -11.63
N LEU A 244 -0.05 34.57 -12.87
CA LEU A 244 -0.87 35.60 -13.51
C LEU A 244 -2.15 35.79 -12.68
N ARG A 245 -2.12 36.78 -11.77
CA ARG A 245 -3.31 37.28 -11.08
C ARG A 245 -4.26 37.89 -12.10
N VAL A 246 -5.26 37.13 -12.53
CA VAL A 246 -6.43 37.68 -13.21
C VAL A 246 -7.37 38.21 -12.15
N ALA A 247 -7.42 39.53 -12.03
CA ALA A 247 -8.46 40.22 -11.29
C ALA A 247 -9.79 40.13 -12.06
N ALA A 248 -10.84 39.70 -11.36
CA ALA A 248 -12.23 39.94 -11.72
C ALA A 248 -13.02 40.23 -10.44
#